data_AF-A0A9Q2NRX5-F1
#
_entry.id   AF-A0A9Q2NRX5-F1
#
_cell.length_a   1.000
_cell.length_b   1.000
_cell.length_c   1.000
_cell.angle_alpha   90.00
_cell.angle_beta   90.00
_cell.angle_gamma   90.00
#
_symmetry.space_group_name_H-M   'P 1'
#
loop_
_entity.id
_entity.type
_entity.pdbx_description
1 polymer ?
#
loop_
_entity_poly.entity_id
_entity_poly.type
_entity_poly.pdbx_seq_one_letter_code
_entity_poly.pdbx_strand_id
1 'polypeptide(L)'
;MSDRPTFEDIRREQENFIGPRERPQGPKMQRKLTEADEIYVDTIVTVSIIRTALEAGQPVDPEHLPDKILEIIEANCTSSNMPVVGGRPHYHVDDVVKALDIRNGGKGVQ
;
A
#
# COMPACT_ATOMS: atom_id res chain seq x y z
N MET A 1 -32.90 -43.85 29.10
CA MET A 1 -31.94 -43.97 27.99
C MET A 1 -31.34 -42.59 27.83
N SER A 2 -30.04 -42.45 28.06
CA SER A 2 -29.39 -41.14 28.11
C SER A 2 -28.92 -40.76 26.71
N ASP A 3 -29.69 -39.92 26.01
CA ASP A 3 -29.40 -39.40 24.65
C ASP A 3 -28.25 -38.37 24.61
N ARG A 4 -27.28 -38.47 25.52
CA ARG A 4 -26.16 -37.54 25.55
C ARG A 4 -24.96 -38.16 24.83
N PRO A 5 -24.46 -37.51 23.76
CA PRO A 5 -23.27 -38.00 23.06
C PRO A 5 -22.11 -38.10 24.04
N THR A 6 -21.36 -39.17 23.93
CA THR A 6 -20.17 -39.39 24.74
C THR A 6 -19.01 -38.57 24.19
N PHE A 7 -17.97 -38.39 25.00
CA PHE A 7 -16.75 -37.69 24.57
C PHE A 7 -16.10 -38.33 23.34
N GLU A 8 -16.24 -39.64 23.15
CA GLU A 8 -15.73 -40.35 21.97
C GLU A 8 -16.55 -40.05 20.71
N ASP A 9 -17.86 -39.84 20.85
CA ASP A 9 -18.73 -39.46 19.73
C ASP A 9 -18.34 -38.06 19.20
N ILE A 10 -18.06 -37.13 20.13
CA ILE A 10 -17.63 -35.77 19.80
C ILE A 10 -16.24 -35.77 19.12
N ARG A 11 -15.30 -36.59 19.60
CA ARG A 11 -13.97 -36.73 18.99
C ARG A 11 -14.05 -37.25 17.56
N ARG A 12 -14.84 -38.31 17.35
CA ARG A 12 -15.01 -38.92 16.02
C ARG A 12 -15.67 -37.96 15.04
N GLU A 13 -16.62 -37.16 15.49
CA GLU A 13 -17.27 -36.15 14.66
C GLU A 13 -16.32 -35.02 14.26
N GLN A 14 -15.45 -34.56 15.18
CA GLN A 14 -14.41 -33.57 14.86
C GLN A 14 -13.37 -34.09 13.86
N GLU A 15 -12.93 -35.34 14.01
CA GLU A 15 -11.98 -35.98 13.10
C GLU A 15 -12.58 -36.15 11.68
N ASN A 16 -13.88 -36.44 11.59
CA ASN A 16 -14.60 -36.52 10.30
C ASN A 16 -14.87 -35.14 9.68
N PHE A 17 -15.16 -34.10 10.48
CA PHE A 17 -15.47 -32.75 9.99
C PHE A 17 -14.25 -32.06 9.38
N ILE A 18 -13.07 -32.22 9.99
CA ILE A 18 -11.85 -31.53 9.56
C ILE A 18 -11.24 -32.20 8.32
N GLY A 19 -11.62 -33.45 8.03
CA GLY A 19 -11.02 -34.24 6.96
C GLY A 19 -9.52 -34.51 7.19
N PRO A 20 -8.86 -35.25 6.29
CA PRO A 20 -7.42 -35.43 6.38
C PRO A 20 -6.74 -34.06 6.27
N ARG A 21 -5.82 -33.76 7.20
CA ARG A 21 -5.00 -32.53 7.16
C ARG A 21 -4.44 -32.37 5.75
N GLU A 22 -4.79 -31.26 5.09
CA GLU A 22 -4.15 -30.87 3.84
C GLU A 22 -2.63 -30.91 4.06
N ARG A 23 -1.90 -31.49 3.11
CA ARG A 23 -0.44 -31.50 3.19
C ARG A 23 0.03 -30.06 3.35
N PRO A 24 1.05 -29.79 4.18
CA PRO A 24 1.62 -28.45 4.26
C PRO A 24 1.94 -27.99 2.84
N GLN A 25 1.21 -26.99 2.36
CA GLN A 25 1.60 -26.33 1.12
C GLN A 25 2.98 -25.74 1.43
N GLY A 26 3.98 -26.13 0.64
CA GLY A 26 5.33 -25.57 0.76
C GLY A 26 5.27 -24.04 0.73
N PRO A 27 6.34 -23.35 1.17
CA PRO A 27 6.35 -21.89 1.18
C PRO A 27 5.87 -21.36 -0.16
N LYS A 28 4.75 -20.61 -0.16
CA LYS A 28 4.20 -19.99 -1.36
C LYS A 28 5.33 -19.15 -1.95
N MET A 29 5.88 -19.55 -3.11
CA MET A 29 6.88 -18.73 -3.81
C MET A 29 6.27 -17.35 -3.97
N GLN A 30 6.91 -16.33 -3.40
CA GLN A 30 6.52 -14.95 -3.66
C GLN A 30 6.61 -14.75 -5.17
N ARG A 31 5.46 -14.50 -5.82
CA ARG A 31 5.45 -14.12 -7.23
C ARG A 31 6.27 -12.84 -7.37
N LYS A 32 6.95 -12.68 -8.50
CA LYS A 32 7.53 -11.38 -8.85
C LYS A 32 6.40 -10.34 -8.85
N LEU A 33 6.67 -9.17 -8.28
CA LEU A 33 5.75 -8.05 -8.35
C LEU A 33 5.49 -7.72 -9.82
N THR A 34 4.22 -7.54 -10.15
CA THR A 34 3.81 -6.99 -11.43
C THR A 34 3.86 -5.47 -11.37
N GLU A 35 3.93 -4.80 -12.51
CA GLU A 35 3.86 -3.33 -12.58
C GLU A 35 2.59 -2.78 -11.91
N ALA A 36 1.47 -3.51 -12.01
CA ALA A 36 0.24 -3.16 -11.32
C ALA A 36 0.36 -3.25 -9.79
N ASP A 37 1.13 -4.22 -9.27
CA ASP A 37 1.40 -4.32 -7.84
C ASP A 37 2.27 -3.14 -7.38
N GLU A 38 3.26 -2.72 -8.18
CA GLU A 38 4.10 -1.56 -7.88
C GLU A 38 3.28 -0.26 -7.87
N ILE A 39 2.43 -0.03 -8.88
CA ILE A 39 1.49 1.11 -8.93
C ILE A 39 0.62 1.15 -7.67
N TYR A 40 0.10 -0.01 -7.26
CA TYR A 40 -0.77 -0.11 -6.10
C TYR A 40 -0.03 0.23 -4.80
N VAL A 41 1.19 -0.28 -4.62
CA VAL A 41 2.02 0.01 -3.46
C VAL A 41 2.40 1.49 -3.42
N ASP A 42 2.90 2.03 -4.54
CA ASP A 42 3.23 3.46 -4.66
C ASP A 42 2.04 4.34 -4.29
N THR A 43 0.84 3.96 -4.73
CA THR A 43 -0.39 4.70 -4.45
C THR A 43 -0.72 4.71 -2.96
N ILE A 44 -0.70 3.55 -2.29
CA ILE A 44 -1.00 3.49 -0.85
C ILE A 44 -0.02 4.32 -0.05
N VAL A 45 1.28 4.16 -0.33
CA VAL A 45 2.35 4.89 0.36
C VAL A 45 2.19 6.39 0.17
N THR A 46 2.00 6.84 -1.08
CA THR A 46 1.88 8.26 -1.41
C THR A 46 0.63 8.89 -0.79
N VAL A 47 -0.52 8.21 -0.80
CA VAL A 47 -1.75 8.69 -0.13
C VAL A 47 -1.53 8.83 1.38
N SER A 48 -0.83 7.89 2.01
CA SER A 48 -0.53 7.98 3.45
C SER A 48 0.36 9.17 3.78
N ILE A 49 1.35 9.47 2.93
CA ILE A 49 2.24 10.62 3.08
C ILE A 49 1.46 11.93 2.93
N ILE A 50 0.65 12.04 1.88
CA ILE A 50 -0.23 13.20 1.64
C ILE A 50 -1.12 13.44 2.85
N ARG A 51 -1.78 12.40 3.37
CA ARG A 51 -2.65 12.52 4.54
C ARG A 51 -1.89 13.07 5.74
N THR A 52 -0.71 12.52 6.02
CA THR A 52 0.13 12.93 7.16
C THR A 52 0.58 14.38 7.02
N ALA A 53 0.99 14.80 5.81
CA ALA A 53 1.40 16.16 5.52
C ALA A 53 0.25 17.16 5.72
N LEU A 54 -0.96 16.82 5.25
CA LEU A 54 -2.16 17.62 5.43
C LEU A 54 -2.58 17.72 6.91
N GLU A 55 -2.56 16.61 7.65
CA GLU A 55 -2.86 16.58 9.09
C GLU A 55 -1.88 17.45 9.90
N ALA A 56 -0.60 17.47 9.52
CA ALA A 56 0.43 18.27 10.16
C ALA A 56 0.48 19.73 9.67
N GLY A 57 -0.22 20.07 8.59
CA GLY A 57 -0.09 21.36 7.90
C GLY A 57 1.34 21.63 7.40
N GLN A 58 2.05 20.57 6.99
CA GLN A 58 3.45 20.63 6.52
C GLN A 58 3.52 20.27 5.03
N PRO A 59 4.54 20.76 4.30
CA PRO A 59 4.83 20.29 2.96
C PRO A 59 5.42 18.87 2.99
N VAL A 60 5.53 18.24 1.82
CA VAL A 60 5.97 16.83 1.71
C VAL A 60 7.49 16.76 1.58
N ASP A 61 8.14 16.03 2.47
CA ASP A 61 9.59 15.74 2.38
C ASP A 61 9.85 14.75 1.22
N PRO A 62 10.69 15.10 0.24
CA PRO A 62 11.09 14.21 -0.86
C PRO A 62 11.62 12.86 -0.40
N GLU A 63 12.30 12.79 0.76
CA GLU A 63 12.91 11.56 1.29
C GLU A 63 11.88 10.46 1.64
N HIS A 64 10.60 10.82 1.71
CA HIS A 64 9.52 9.87 2.00
C HIS A 64 8.78 9.37 0.76
N LEU A 65 8.97 10.01 -0.39
CA LEU A 65 8.23 9.66 -1.60
C LEU A 65 8.84 8.46 -2.33
N PRO A 66 8.02 7.62 -2.98
CA PRO A 66 8.53 6.60 -3.90
C PRO A 66 9.30 7.25 -5.07
N ASP A 67 10.38 6.60 -5.51
CA ASP A 67 11.24 7.08 -6.60
C ASP A 67 10.44 7.42 -7.87
N LYS A 68 9.44 6.60 -8.22
CA LYS A 68 8.58 6.86 -9.39
C LYS A 68 7.74 8.11 -9.29
N ILE A 69 7.34 8.51 -8.08
CA ILE A 69 6.63 9.77 -7.87
C ILE A 69 7.60 10.94 -8.01
N LEU A 70 8.81 10.83 -7.46
CA LEU A 70 9.86 11.84 -7.61
C LEU A 70 10.21 12.09 -9.08
N GLU A 71 10.46 11.02 -9.85
CA GLU A 71 10.73 11.08 -11.29
C GLU A 71 9.62 11.85 -12.04
N ILE A 72 8.34 11.60 -11.70
CA ILE A 72 7.20 12.26 -12.35
C ILE A 72 7.14 13.74 -11.96
N ILE A 73 7.36 14.08 -10.68
CA ILE A 73 7.35 15.46 -10.21
C ILE A 73 8.46 16.27 -10.89
N GLU A 74 9.68 15.74 -10.95
CA GLU A 74 10.81 16.41 -11.60
C GLU A 74 10.55 16.67 -13.08
N ALA A 75 9.91 15.72 -13.77
CA ALA A 75 9.61 15.84 -15.19
C ALA A 75 8.40 16.75 -15.52
N ASN A 76 7.44 16.92 -14.61
CA ASN A 76 6.13 17.52 -14.94
C ASN A 76 5.60 18.58 -13.97
N CYS A 77 6.10 18.63 -12.72
CA CYS A 77 5.46 19.35 -11.62
C CYS A 77 6.43 20.19 -10.80
N THR A 78 7.58 20.57 -11.35
CA THR A 78 8.53 21.48 -10.68
C THR A 78 7.94 22.90 -10.62
N SER A 79 7.18 23.17 -9.56
CA SER A 79 6.76 24.51 -9.22
C SER A 79 8.00 25.36 -8.86
N SER A 80 8.10 26.57 -9.40
CA SER A 80 9.25 27.47 -9.16
C SER A 80 9.33 27.96 -7.70
N ASN A 81 8.34 27.62 -6.88
CA ASN A 81 8.13 28.11 -5.53
C ASN A 81 7.99 26.95 -4.53
N MET A 82 8.99 26.08 -4.50
CA MET A 82 9.03 24.96 -3.57
C MET A 82 9.21 25.47 -2.13
N PRO A 83 8.42 24.97 -1.16
CA PRO A 83 8.59 25.31 0.24
C PRO A 83 9.94 24.82 0.77
N VAL A 84 10.52 25.55 1.72
CA VAL A 84 11.77 25.18 2.37
C VAL A 84 11.53 24.98 3.86
N VAL A 85 11.82 23.78 4.36
CA VAL A 85 11.72 23.42 5.78
C VAL A 85 13.10 22.95 6.25
N GLY A 86 13.60 23.54 7.33
CA GLY A 86 14.94 23.19 7.84
C GLY A 86 16.08 23.43 6.85
N GLY A 87 15.91 24.32 5.87
CA GLY A 87 16.90 24.57 4.81
C GLY A 87 16.86 23.58 3.63
N ARG A 88 15.92 22.62 3.61
CA ARG A 88 15.75 21.66 2.52
C ARG A 88 14.48 21.94 1.71
N PRO A 89 14.51 21.84 0.37
CA PRO A 89 13.31 21.99 -0.45
C PRO A 89 12.35 20.82 -0.21
N HIS A 90 11.06 21.12 -0.16
CA HIS A 90 9.97 20.17 -0.01
C HIS A 90 8.98 20.34 -1.17
N TYR A 91 8.12 19.36 -1.40
CA TYR A 91 7.05 19.45 -2.40
C TYR A 91 5.74 19.98 -1.80
N HIS A 92 4.98 20.71 -2.59
CA HIS A 92 3.57 20.97 -2.27
C HIS A 92 2.76 19.68 -2.39
N VAL A 93 1.73 19.54 -1.57
CA VAL A 93 0.82 18.39 -1.66
C VAL A 93 0.19 18.29 -3.04
N ASP A 94 -0.17 19.41 -3.67
CA ASP A 94 -0.79 19.44 -4.99
C ASP A 94 0.13 18.87 -6.09
N ASP A 95 1.44 19.14 -6.01
CA ASP A 95 2.43 18.60 -6.94
C ASP A 95 2.53 17.06 -6.80
N VAL A 96 2.48 16.56 -5.56
CA VAL A 96 2.49 15.11 -5.27
C VAL A 96 1.19 14.44 -5.72
N VAL A 97 0.04 15.08 -5.51
CA VAL A 97 -1.27 14.58 -5.99
C VAL A 97 -1.29 14.50 -7.51
N LYS A 98 -0.79 15.53 -8.21
CA LYS A 98 -0.72 15.54 -9.67
C LYS A 98 0.20 14.44 -10.20
N ALA A 99 1.35 14.22 -9.56
CA ALA A 99 2.25 13.13 -9.92
C ALA A 99 1.63 11.75 -9.69
N LEU A 100 0.87 11.58 -8.60
CA LEU A 100 0.15 10.34 -8.32
C LEU A 100 -0.97 10.07 -9.34
N ASP A 101 -1.69 11.10 -9.79
CA ASP A 101 -2.66 10.98 -10.87
C ASP A 101 -2.00 10.48 -12.16
N ILE A 102 -0.87 11.08 -12.56
CA ILE A 102 -0.08 10.66 -13.72
C ILE A 102 0.40 9.21 -13.57
N ARG A 103 0.92 8.83 -12.39
CA ARG A 103 1.37 7.46 -12.10
C ARG A 103 0.27 6.43 -12.30
N ASN A 104 -0.98 6.82 -12.02
CA ASN A 104 -2.18 5.99 -12.19
C ASN A 104 -2.80 6.07 -13.60
N GLY A 105 -2.12 6.69 -14.57
CA GLY A 105 -2.58 6.81 -15.95
C GLY A 105 -3.47 8.03 -16.23
N GLY A 106 -3.58 8.95 -15.26
CA GLY A 106 -4.22 10.25 -15.43
C GLY A 106 -3.42 11.14 -16.39
N LYS A 107 -4.10 12.09 -17.05
CA LYS A 107 -3.46 12.97 -18.04
C LYS A 107 -2.73 14.17 -17.43
N GLY A 108 -2.65 14.28 -16.10
CA GLY A 108 -2.09 15.43 -15.42
C GLY A 108 -2.89 16.68 -15.74
N VAL A 109 -3.86 17.04 -14.89
CA VAL A 109 -4.73 18.20 -15.14
C VAL A 109 -3.88 19.45 -15.38
N GLN A 110 -4.04 20.05 -16.57
CA GLN A 110 -3.34 21.27 -17.01
C GLN A 110 -3.75 22.47 -16.18
#